data_AF-A0AAW1CGP7-F1
#
_entry.id   AF-A0AAW1CGP7-F1
#
_cell.length_a   1.000
_cell.length_b   1.000
_cell.length_c   1.000
_cell.angle_alpha   90.00
_cell.angle_beta   90.00
_cell.angle_gamma   90.00
#
_symmetry.space_group_name_H-M   'P 1'
#
loop_
_entity.id
_entity.type
_entity.pdbx_description
1 polymer ?
#
loop_
_entity_poly.entity_id
_entity_poly.type
_entity_poly.pdbx_seq_one_letter_code
_entity_poly.pdbx_strand_id
1 'polypeptide(L)'
;MGTYHGMTLKSVTEGNQPKKPAVPNTQPQQQQPPPSTPQPIVSSAQARLNAGAQPSKRVSRTPIIVIPSATTSLITMYNAKEILQDLKYVTTEEKRQSGEKRANEVLLQRRKDSNSTVPYRVIDNPGKLSQNDWDRVVAVFVMGPAWQFKGWPWGGNPVEIFSKICAFHLKYDEMKLDNNVARWAVCVIQLSRTKRHLDRAALMVFWEKLDKYVFILFYTTTKLLFNLSLLNKFRKSNSIFVAEANKKKYLFP
;
A
#
# COMPACT_ATOMS: atom_id res chain seq x y z
N MET A 1 -4.68 -30.69 -60.65
CA MET A 1 -5.14 -32.10 -60.68
C MET A 1 -5.45 -32.51 -59.24
N GLY A 2 -6.67 -32.96 -58.97
CA GLY A 2 -7.34 -33.06 -57.66
C GLY A 2 -6.64 -33.94 -56.60
N THR A 3 -6.82 -33.71 -55.28
CA THR A 3 -7.97 -33.90 -54.36
C THR A 3 -7.77 -35.14 -53.49
N TYR A 4 -8.02 -35.03 -52.18
CA TYR A 4 -8.62 -35.99 -51.22
C TYR A 4 -8.11 -35.60 -49.81
N HIS A 5 -8.83 -35.64 -48.69
CA HIS A 5 -10.23 -35.47 -48.30
C HIS A 5 -10.19 -35.46 -46.74
N GLY A 6 -11.21 -34.94 -46.08
CA GLY A 6 -11.16 -34.53 -44.67
C GLY A 6 -10.95 -35.61 -43.61
N MET A 7 -10.51 -35.17 -42.42
CA MET A 7 -11.12 -35.45 -41.10
C MET A 7 -10.43 -34.62 -39.99
N THR A 8 -11.20 -34.29 -38.95
CA THR A 8 -11.00 -33.15 -38.02
C THR A 8 -10.47 -33.52 -36.62
N LEU A 9 -9.86 -32.52 -35.98
CA LEU A 9 -9.64 -32.23 -34.54
C LEU A 9 -9.97 -33.32 -33.48
N LYS A 10 -8.97 -33.69 -32.65
CA LYS A 10 -8.90 -33.38 -31.19
C LYS A 10 -7.77 -34.13 -30.46
N SER A 11 -7.02 -33.37 -29.64
CA SER A 11 -6.25 -33.78 -28.43
C SER A 11 -5.08 -34.76 -28.65
N VAL A 12 -3.92 -34.70 -27.97
CA VAL A 12 -3.67 -34.63 -26.52
C VAL A 12 -2.22 -34.11 -26.27
N THR A 13 -2.08 -33.54 -25.08
CA THR A 13 -0.96 -33.05 -24.26
C THR A 13 0.30 -33.92 -24.14
N GLU A 14 1.38 -33.29 -23.64
CA GLU A 14 2.67 -33.80 -23.10
C GLU A 14 3.71 -34.26 -24.14
N GLY A 15 4.99 -33.85 -24.08
CA GLY A 15 5.80 -33.49 -22.91
C GLY A 15 6.82 -34.59 -22.69
N ASN A 16 8.02 -34.47 -23.28
CA ASN A 16 9.07 -35.49 -23.22
C ASN A 16 10.31 -34.91 -22.51
N GLN A 17 10.67 -35.45 -21.34
CA GLN A 17 12.05 -35.47 -20.86
C GLN A 17 12.45 -36.87 -20.38
N PRO A 18 13.72 -37.28 -20.52
CA PRO A 18 14.14 -38.68 -20.49
C PRO A 18 14.91 -39.07 -19.22
N LYS A 19 14.96 -40.38 -18.90
CA LYS A 19 16.17 -41.08 -18.41
C LYS A 19 16.00 -42.61 -18.33
N LYS A 20 17.01 -43.31 -18.86
CA LYS A 20 17.38 -44.76 -18.81
C LYS A 20 17.84 -45.21 -17.39
N PRO A 21 18.21 -46.49 -17.14
CA PRO A 21 17.59 -47.78 -17.51
C PRO A 21 17.53 -48.80 -16.31
N ALA A 22 17.03 -50.00 -16.64
CA ALA A 22 16.52 -51.14 -15.84
C ALA A 22 17.41 -51.90 -14.83
N VAL A 23 16.72 -52.58 -13.89
CA VAL A 23 17.06 -53.91 -13.30
C VAL A 23 15.75 -54.68 -12.96
N PRO A 24 15.71 -56.03 -12.96
CA PRO A 24 14.49 -56.81 -13.22
C PRO A 24 13.74 -57.40 -12.00
N ASN A 25 12.42 -57.39 -12.14
CA ASN A 25 11.32 -58.28 -11.69
C ASN A 25 11.47 -59.26 -10.50
N THR A 26 10.58 -59.15 -9.50
CA THR A 26 9.88 -60.29 -8.83
C THR A 26 8.64 -59.81 -8.04
N GLN A 27 7.61 -60.66 -8.02
CA GLN A 27 6.20 -60.44 -7.63
C GLN A 27 5.90 -60.60 -6.12
N PRO A 28 4.64 -60.33 -5.64
CA PRO A 28 4.36 -59.81 -4.29
C PRO A 28 3.88 -60.85 -3.27
N GLN A 29 4.09 -60.58 -1.96
CA GLN A 29 3.40 -61.26 -0.86
C GLN A 29 2.93 -60.28 0.22
N GLN A 30 1.68 -60.48 0.62
CA GLN A 30 0.89 -59.75 1.63
C GLN A 30 1.48 -59.86 3.04
N GLN A 31 1.47 -58.77 3.83
CA GLN A 31 1.40 -58.81 5.29
C GLN A 31 1.03 -57.46 5.94
N GLN A 32 0.45 -57.55 7.13
CA GLN A 32 -0.43 -56.65 7.89
C GLN A 32 0.18 -55.32 8.40
N PRO A 33 -0.65 -54.31 8.78
CA PRO A 33 -0.16 -53.10 9.45
C PRO A 33 0.16 -53.31 10.95
N PRO A 34 1.20 -52.63 11.50
CA PRO A 34 1.59 -52.71 12.92
C PRO A 34 0.75 -51.77 13.84
N PRO A 35 0.81 -51.99 15.18
CA PRO A 35 -0.11 -51.38 16.15
C PRO A 35 0.24 -49.93 16.52
N SER A 36 -0.81 -49.16 16.81
CA SER A 36 -0.80 -47.77 17.26
C SER A 36 -0.48 -47.61 18.75
N THR A 37 0.40 -46.68 19.07
CA THR A 37 0.64 -46.16 20.43
C THR A 37 -0.47 -45.17 20.85
N PRO A 38 -0.94 -45.16 22.12
CA PRO A 38 -1.99 -44.23 22.55
C PRO A 38 -1.42 -42.83 22.83
N GLN A 39 -1.97 -41.81 22.18
CA GLN A 39 -1.77 -40.42 22.60
C GLN A 39 -2.73 -40.04 23.75
N PRO A 40 -2.33 -39.19 24.71
CA PRO A 40 -3.18 -38.78 25.82
C PRO A 40 -4.39 -37.96 25.33
N ILE A 41 -5.59 -38.38 25.74
CA ILE A 41 -6.84 -37.65 25.52
C ILE A 41 -6.83 -36.43 26.44
N VAL A 42 -6.40 -35.28 25.91
CA VAL A 42 -6.71 -34.00 26.55
C VAL A 42 -8.19 -33.70 26.33
N SER A 43 -8.96 -33.76 27.42
CA SER A 43 -10.39 -33.49 27.45
C SER A 43 -10.74 -32.20 26.71
N SER A 44 -11.61 -32.31 25.71
CA SER A 44 -12.13 -31.24 24.85
C SER A 44 -12.98 -30.16 25.59
N ALA A 45 -12.98 -30.20 26.92
CA ALA A 45 -13.64 -29.25 27.79
C ALA A 45 -12.74 -28.02 28.10
N GLN A 46 -11.40 -28.17 28.19
CA GLN A 46 -10.50 -27.05 28.48
C GLN A 46 -10.19 -26.14 27.28
N ALA A 47 -10.47 -26.57 26.04
CA ALA A 47 -10.21 -25.76 24.84
C ALA A 47 -11.30 -24.69 24.55
N ARG A 48 -12.44 -24.73 25.28
CA ARG A 48 -13.62 -23.91 24.95
C ARG A 48 -13.66 -22.55 25.65
N LEU A 49 -12.74 -22.29 26.59
CA LEU A 49 -12.75 -21.05 27.39
C LEU A 49 -11.92 -19.91 26.79
N ASN A 50 -11.20 -20.12 25.68
CA ASN A 50 -10.40 -19.07 25.02
C ASN A 50 -10.84 -18.73 23.58
N ALA A 51 -12.02 -19.18 23.14
CA ALA A 51 -12.53 -18.95 21.77
C ALA A 51 -13.37 -17.66 21.62
N GLY A 52 -13.28 -16.71 22.55
CA GLY A 52 -14.14 -15.50 22.59
C GLY A 52 -13.53 -14.22 22.02
N ALA A 53 -12.25 -14.19 21.66
CA ALA A 53 -11.64 -13.01 21.04
C ALA A 53 -11.48 -13.25 19.54
N GLN A 54 -12.48 -12.84 18.75
CA GLN A 54 -12.29 -12.62 17.31
C GLN A 54 -10.99 -11.83 17.13
N PRO A 55 -9.97 -12.33 16.42
CA PRO A 55 -8.77 -11.56 16.17
C PRO A 55 -9.21 -10.36 15.34
N SER A 56 -9.29 -9.18 15.96
CA SER A 56 -9.56 -7.94 15.24
C SER A 56 -8.56 -7.88 14.11
N LYS A 57 -9.02 -7.98 12.85
CA LYS A 57 -8.14 -7.96 11.68
C LYS A 57 -7.19 -6.78 11.84
N ARG A 58 -5.90 -7.08 12.05
CA ARG A 58 -4.89 -6.06 12.31
C ARG A 58 -4.89 -5.14 11.09
N VAL A 59 -5.48 -3.95 11.23
CA VAL A 59 -5.58 -2.99 10.12
C VAL A 59 -4.16 -2.67 9.68
N SER A 60 -3.85 -2.97 8.42
CA SER A 60 -2.53 -2.70 7.85
C SER A 60 -2.23 -1.21 8.02
N ARG A 61 -1.05 -0.89 8.58
CA ARG A 61 -0.60 0.50 8.77
C ARG A 61 0.30 0.99 7.64
N THR A 62 0.43 0.21 6.56
CA THR A 62 1.33 0.52 5.46
C THR A 62 0.82 1.77 4.72
N PRO A 63 1.57 2.88 4.69
CA PRO A 63 1.20 4.07 3.93
C PRO A 63 1.09 3.79 2.43
N ILE A 64 0.17 4.49 1.76
CA ILE A 64 -0.15 4.32 0.34
C ILE A 64 0.26 5.57 -0.43
N ILE A 65 0.88 5.36 -1.59
CA ILE A 65 1.19 6.37 -2.58
C ILE A 65 0.37 6.05 -3.84
N VAL A 66 -0.39 7.01 -4.33
CA VAL A 66 -1.17 6.86 -5.56
C VAL A 66 -0.43 7.56 -6.71
N ILE A 67 -0.22 6.85 -7.80
CA ILE A 67 0.36 7.41 -9.04
C ILE A 67 -0.69 7.45 -10.15
N PRO A 68 -0.49 8.22 -11.23
CA PRO A 68 -1.39 8.17 -12.37
C PRO A 68 -1.38 6.80 -13.06
N SER A 69 -2.53 6.39 -13.59
CA SER A 69 -2.64 5.22 -14.47
C SER A 69 -2.22 5.50 -15.92
N ALA A 70 -1.95 6.76 -16.27
CA ALA A 70 -1.57 7.15 -17.62
C ALA A 70 -0.18 6.64 -17.99
N THR A 71 -0.08 5.94 -19.12
CA THR A 71 1.17 5.38 -19.65
C THR A 71 2.18 6.46 -20.07
N THR A 72 1.71 7.67 -20.36
CA THR A 72 2.53 8.83 -20.71
C THR A 72 3.11 9.56 -19.49
N SER A 73 2.69 9.19 -18.27
CA SER A 73 3.26 9.73 -17.03
C SER A 73 4.74 9.33 -16.89
N LEU A 74 5.55 10.22 -16.32
CA LEU A 74 6.95 9.92 -16.02
C LEU A 74 7.10 8.83 -14.96
N ILE A 75 6.18 8.79 -14.00
CA ILE A 75 6.09 7.73 -12.99
C ILE A 75 4.94 6.79 -13.34
N THR A 76 5.23 5.49 -13.41
CA THR A 76 4.29 4.41 -13.70
C THR A 76 4.58 3.20 -12.81
N MET A 77 3.71 2.18 -12.86
CA MET A 77 3.93 0.93 -12.11
C MET A 77 5.19 0.16 -12.55
N TYR A 78 5.80 0.49 -13.69
CA TYR A 78 7.03 -0.14 -14.16
C TYR A 78 8.29 0.43 -13.49
N ASN A 79 8.29 1.72 -13.15
CA ASN A 79 9.49 2.44 -12.70
C ASN A 79 9.33 3.09 -11.31
N ALA A 80 8.17 2.94 -10.67
CA ALA A 80 7.90 3.54 -9.36
C ALA A 80 8.91 3.11 -8.29
N LYS A 81 9.43 1.88 -8.37
CA LYS A 81 10.42 1.39 -7.42
C LYS A 81 11.75 2.11 -7.58
N GLU A 82 12.26 2.23 -8.79
CA GLU A 82 13.51 2.91 -9.11
C GLU A 82 13.43 4.39 -8.74
N ILE A 83 12.31 5.04 -9.05
CA ILE A 83 12.09 6.46 -8.78
C ILE A 83 11.99 6.72 -7.28
N LEU A 84 11.16 5.96 -6.56
CA LEU A 84 10.83 6.28 -5.16
C LEU A 84 11.80 5.62 -4.18
N GLN A 85 12.30 4.42 -4.45
CA GLN A 85 13.22 3.73 -3.54
C GLN A 85 14.68 4.04 -3.87
N ASP A 86 15.06 3.96 -5.14
CA ASP A 86 16.46 4.06 -5.55
C ASP A 86 16.85 5.50 -5.95
N LEU A 87 15.88 6.40 -6.04
CA LEU A 87 16.03 7.80 -6.43
C LEU A 87 16.69 7.96 -7.80
N LYS A 88 16.31 7.08 -8.73
CA LYS A 88 16.81 7.05 -10.10
C LYS A 88 15.65 7.07 -11.08
N TYR A 89 15.71 7.95 -12.07
CA TYR A 89 14.74 7.92 -13.15
C TYR A 89 15.14 6.91 -14.22
N VAL A 90 14.21 6.03 -14.57
CA VAL A 90 14.26 5.13 -15.71
C VAL A 90 12.92 5.25 -16.42
N THR A 91 12.92 5.34 -17.74
CA THR A 91 11.68 5.47 -18.50
C THR A 91 10.88 4.16 -18.46
N THR A 92 9.56 4.28 -18.62
CA THR A 92 8.68 3.11 -18.76
C THR A 92 9.10 2.22 -19.94
N GLU A 93 9.57 2.83 -21.03
CA GLU A 93 9.99 2.11 -22.24
C GLU A 93 11.24 1.27 -21.99
N GLU A 94 12.28 1.83 -21.35
CA GLU A 94 13.48 1.07 -20.97
C GLU A 94 13.14 -0.13 -20.07
N LYS A 95 12.23 0.04 -19.10
CA LYS A 95 11.77 -1.08 -18.24
C LYS A 95 11.03 -2.16 -19.04
N ARG A 96 10.20 -1.77 -20.01
CA ARG A 96 9.50 -2.73 -20.88
C ARG A 96 10.49 -3.50 -21.77
N GLN A 97 11.49 -2.81 -22.30
CA GLN A 97 12.56 -3.42 -23.12
C GLN A 97 13.42 -4.39 -22.30
N SER A 98 13.61 -4.13 -21.00
CA SER A 98 14.28 -5.07 -20.09
C SER A 98 13.39 -6.25 -19.65
N GLY A 99 12.19 -6.40 -20.23
CA GLY A 99 11.26 -7.49 -19.92
C GLY A 99 10.48 -7.33 -18.61
N GLU A 100 10.45 -6.13 -18.01
CA GLU A 100 9.68 -5.86 -16.80
C GLU A 100 8.17 -6.05 -17.05
N LYS A 101 7.50 -6.74 -16.13
CA LYS A 101 6.05 -6.94 -16.19
C LYS A 101 5.36 -5.91 -15.32
N ARG A 102 4.22 -5.40 -15.79
CA ARG A 102 3.42 -4.46 -14.99
C ARG A 102 2.87 -5.15 -13.74
N ALA A 103 3.24 -4.65 -12.57
CA ALA A 103 2.61 -5.03 -11.32
C ALA A 103 1.29 -4.27 -11.10
N ASN A 104 0.35 -4.90 -10.41
CA ASN A 104 -0.88 -4.24 -9.94
C ASN A 104 -0.64 -3.37 -8.70
N GLU A 105 0.40 -3.69 -7.94
CA GLU A 105 0.81 -3.03 -6.70
C GLU A 105 2.32 -3.19 -6.55
N VAL A 106 3.01 -2.15 -6.09
CA VAL A 106 4.45 -2.17 -5.82
C VAL A 106 4.68 -1.89 -4.34
N LEU A 107 5.42 -2.77 -3.67
CA LEU A 107 5.84 -2.57 -2.29
C LEU A 107 7.27 -2.01 -2.26
N LEU A 108 7.42 -0.81 -1.71
CA LEU A 108 8.72 -0.17 -1.47
C LEU A 108 9.21 -0.48 -0.06
N GLN A 109 10.53 -0.56 0.09
CA GLN A 109 11.19 -0.64 1.39
C GLN A 109 12.09 0.57 1.59
N ARG A 110 11.53 1.63 2.18
CA ARG A 110 12.27 2.86 2.41
C ARG A 110 13.11 2.77 3.67
N ARG A 111 14.43 2.88 3.53
CA ARG A 111 15.34 3.02 4.67
C ARG A 111 15.28 4.44 5.24
N LYS A 112 15.23 4.56 6.56
CA LYS A 112 15.38 5.81 7.32
C LYS A 112 16.74 5.82 8.02
N ASP A 113 17.19 7.01 8.40
CA ASP A 113 18.50 7.25 9.03
C ASP A 113 18.70 6.44 10.33
N SER A 114 17.61 6.06 11.01
CA SER A 114 17.60 5.23 12.22
C SER A 114 17.81 3.73 11.98
N ASN A 115 18.35 3.34 10.82
CA ASN A 115 18.50 1.94 10.37
C ASN A 115 17.17 1.16 10.35
N SER A 116 16.03 1.87 10.32
CA SER A 116 14.69 1.30 10.22
C SER A 116 14.17 1.35 8.79
N THR A 117 13.41 0.35 8.39
CA THR A 117 12.77 0.29 7.07
C THR A 117 11.27 0.46 7.22
N VAL A 118 10.70 1.40 6.48
CA VAL A 118 9.26 1.64 6.43
C VAL A 118 8.72 1.15 5.08
N PRO A 119 7.76 0.20 5.06
CA PRO A 119 7.14 -0.23 3.82
C PRO A 119 6.17 0.84 3.30
N TYR A 120 6.13 1.04 1.98
CA TYR A 120 5.12 1.86 1.32
C TYR A 120 4.48 1.07 0.19
N ARG A 121 3.16 1.22 0.03
CA ARG A 121 2.38 0.59 -1.03
C ARG A 121 2.13 1.59 -2.14
N VAL A 122 2.49 1.28 -3.38
CA VAL A 122 2.23 2.11 -4.55
C VAL A 122 1.16 1.45 -5.40
N ILE A 123 0.16 2.23 -5.80
CA ILE A 123 -0.92 1.81 -6.69
C ILE A 123 -1.22 2.89 -7.73
N ASP A 124 -1.84 2.50 -8.84
CA ASP A 124 -2.32 3.43 -9.89
C ASP A 124 -3.84 3.39 -10.12
N ASN A 125 -4.53 2.44 -9.48
CA ASN A 125 -5.99 2.30 -9.53
C ASN A 125 -6.62 2.57 -8.15
N PRO A 126 -6.99 3.84 -7.85
CA PRO A 126 -7.60 4.21 -6.58
C PRO A 126 -8.97 3.55 -6.34
N GLY A 127 -9.65 3.04 -7.37
CA GLY A 127 -10.91 2.31 -7.21
C GLY A 127 -10.79 0.98 -6.45
N LYS A 128 -9.56 0.48 -6.24
CA LYS A 128 -9.29 -0.69 -5.39
C LYS A 128 -9.17 -0.34 -3.89
N LEU A 129 -9.15 0.94 -3.54
CA LEU A 129 -9.02 1.38 -2.15
C LEU A 129 -10.35 1.27 -1.42
N SER A 130 -10.34 0.58 -0.27
CA SER A 130 -11.46 0.61 0.67
C SER A 130 -11.55 1.97 1.38
N GLN A 131 -12.67 2.27 2.06
CA GLN A 131 -12.81 3.50 2.84
C GLN A 131 -11.68 3.66 3.88
N ASN A 132 -11.28 2.58 4.55
CA ASN A 132 -10.19 2.57 5.53
C ASN A 132 -8.80 2.70 4.89
N ASP A 133 -8.68 2.42 3.60
CA ASP A 133 -7.40 2.59 2.90
C ASP A 133 -7.11 4.06 2.63
N TRP A 134 -8.14 4.87 2.41
CA TRP A 134 -8.00 6.31 2.14
C TRP A 134 -7.32 7.06 3.29
N ASP A 135 -7.55 6.65 4.54
CA ASP A 135 -6.86 7.20 5.71
C ASP A 135 -5.34 6.93 5.70
N ARG A 136 -4.89 5.98 4.87
CA ARG A 136 -3.48 5.61 4.73
C ARG A 136 -2.83 6.20 3.49
N VAL A 137 -3.58 6.91 2.64
CA VAL A 137 -3.01 7.57 1.46
C VAL A 137 -2.28 8.81 1.92
N VAL A 138 -0.95 8.79 1.81
CA VAL A 138 -0.08 9.88 2.29
C VAL A 138 0.44 10.76 1.17
N ALA A 139 0.47 10.24 -0.07
CA ALA A 139 0.92 10.98 -1.22
C ALA A 139 0.17 10.63 -2.51
N VAL A 140 0.08 11.60 -3.42
CA VAL A 140 -0.47 11.44 -4.77
C VAL A 140 0.41 12.12 -5.81
N PHE A 141 0.66 11.46 -6.94
CA PHE A 141 1.22 12.09 -8.13
C PHE A 141 0.11 12.54 -9.08
N VAL A 142 0.14 13.81 -9.49
CA VAL A 142 -0.91 14.46 -10.27
C VAL A 142 -0.46 14.76 -11.70
N MET A 143 -1.41 14.69 -12.64
CA MET A 143 -1.19 14.99 -14.05
C MET A 143 -1.64 16.39 -14.46
N GLY A 144 -2.62 16.97 -13.73
CA GLY A 144 -3.17 18.31 -14.01
C GLY A 144 -4.67 18.35 -14.32
N PRO A 145 -5.25 17.40 -15.08
CA PRO A 145 -6.70 17.41 -15.27
C PRO A 145 -7.49 16.98 -14.03
N ALA A 146 -8.52 17.75 -13.64
CA ALA A 146 -9.33 17.46 -12.45
C ALA A 146 -10.07 16.11 -12.51
N TRP A 147 -10.36 15.60 -13.72
CA TRP A 147 -11.00 14.30 -13.90
C TRP A 147 -10.17 13.14 -13.32
N GLN A 148 -8.85 13.33 -13.10
CA GLN A 148 -8.00 12.36 -12.40
C GLN A 148 -8.59 11.93 -11.06
N PHE A 149 -9.29 12.84 -10.38
CA PHE A 149 -9.84 12.63 -9.03
C PHE A 149 -11.31 12.21 -9.03
N LYS A 150 -11.89 11.86 -10.19
CA LYS A 150 -13.27 11.39 -10.26
C LYS A 150 -13.48 10.15 -9.40
N GLY A 151 -14.48 10.19 -8.52
CA GLY A 151 -14.82 9.08 -7.62
C GLY A 151 -13.92 8.95 -6.40
N TRP A 152 -13.01 9.91 -6.18
CA TRP A 152 -12.22 9.97 -4.95
C TRP A 152 -13.09 10.53 -3.80
N PRO A 153 -12.68 10.33 -2.54
CA PRO A 153 -13.31 11.00 -1.40
C PRO A 153 -13.31 12.53 -1.56
N TRP A 154 -14.06 13.23 -0.69
CA TRP A 154 -14.18 14.69 -0.72
C TRP A 154 -14.71 15.22 -2.07
N GLY A 155 -15.61 14.45 -2.69
CA GLY A 155 -16.21 14.78 -3.98
C GLY A 155 -15.23 14.85 -5.14
N GLY A 156 -14.00 14.35 -4.99
CA GLY A 156 -12.95 14.54 -5.99
C GLY A 156 -12.42 15.97 -6.08
N ASN A 157 -12.67 16.82 -5.08
CA ASN A 157 -12.20 18.21 -5.07
C ASN A 157 -10.68 18.27 -4.80
N PRO A 158 -9.85 18.79 -5.74
CA PRO A 158 -8.40 18.82 -5.57
C PRO A 158 -7.94 19.62 -4.34
N VAL A 159 -8.63 20.71 -3.99
CA VAL A 159 -8.26 21.55 -2.83
C VAL A 159 -8.44 20.76 -1.54
N GLU A 160 -9.56 20.07 -1.38
CA GLU A 160 -9.81 19.24 -0.20
C GLU A 160 -8.87 18.02 -0.15
N ILE A 161 -8.67 17.35 -1.29
CA ILE A 161 -7.73 16.23 -1.40
C ILE A 161 -6.33 16.65 -0.95
N PHE A 162 -5.80 17.76 -1.48
CA PHE A 162 -4.42 18.19 -1.21
C PHE A 162 -4.24 18.81 0.18
N SER A 163 -5.33 19.15 0.87
CA SER A 163 -5.28 19.47 2.31
C SER A 163 -5.00 18.23 3.18
N LYS A 164 -5.34 17.03 2.69
CA LYS A 164 -5.29 15.75 3.42
C LYS A 164 -4.23 14.77 2.89
N ILE A 165 -3.74 14.99 1.68
CA ILE A 165 -2.77 14.13 1.00
C ILE A 165 -1.68 15.01 0.37
N CYS A 166 -0.41 14.65 0.57
CA CYS A 166 0.70 15.39 -0.03
C CYS A 166 0.75 15.17 -1.55
N ALA A 167 0.62 16.24 -2.34
CA ALA A 167 0.54 16.13 -3.79
C ALA A 167 1.85 16.49 -4.50
N PHE A 168 2.19 15.74 -5.54
CA PHE A 168 3.41 15.91 -6.33
C PHE A 168 3.10 15.93 -7.82
N HIS A 169 3.85 16.71 -8.60
CA HIS A 169 3.81 16.67 -10.05
C HIS A 169 5.21 16.45 -10.60
N LEU A 170 5.43 15.34 -11.29
CA LEU A 170 6.70 15.00 -11.91
C LEU A 170 6.67 15.39 -13.39
N LYS A 171 7.58 16.27 -13.80
CA LYS A 171 7.71 16.74 -15.19
C LYS A 171 9.16 16.82 -15.62
N TYR A 172 9.38 16.89 -16.94
CA TYR A 172 10.68 17.33 -17.44
C TYR A 172 10.85 18.84 -17.29
N ASP A 173 12.08 19.30 -17.08
CA ASP A 173 12.39 20.72 -16.86
C ASP A 173 11.93 21.61 -18.02
N GLU A 174 12.10 21.18 -19.27
CA GLU A 174 11.71 21.95 -20.45
C GLU A 174 10.19 22.00 -20.72
N MET A 175 9.41 21.13 -20.08
CA MET A 175 7.96 21.10 -20.29
C MET A 175 7.27 22.29 -19.62
N LYS A 176 6.20 22.82 -20.24
CA LYS A 176 5.34 23.82 -19.60
C LYS A 176 4.59 23.20 -18.41
N LEU A 177 4.49 23.93 -17.31
CA LEU A 177 3.66 23.52 -16.18
C LEU A 177 2.18 23.62 -16.55
N ASP A 178 1.41 22.58 -16.20
CA ASP A 178 -0.04 22.59 -16.39
C ASP A 178 -0.71 23.70 -15.56
N ASN A 179 -1.70 24.36 -16.15
CA ASN A 179 -2.36 25.52 -15.54
C ASN A 179 -3.11 25.18 -14.25
N ASN A 180 -3.67 23.98 -14.12
CA ASN A 180 -4.34 23.56 -12.90
C ASN A 180 -3.30 23.23 -11.82
N VAL A 181 -2.22 22.53 -12.18
CA VAL A 181 -1.13 22.21 -11.25
C VAL A 181 -0.53 23.50 -10.66
N ALA A 182 -0.37 24.55 -11.48
CA ALA A 182 0.14 25.84 -11.02
C ALA A 182 -0.76 26.52 -9.95
N ARG A 183 -2.04 26.17 -9.89
CA ARG A 183 -3.04 26.73 -8.95
C ARG A 183 -3.26 25.85 -7.72
N TRP A 184 -2.81 24.60 -7.76
CA TRP A 184 -3.02 23.63 -6.70
C TRP A 184 -1.83 23.59 -5.73
N ALA A 185 -2.10 23.15 -4.50
CA ALA A 185 -1.07 22.91 -3.49
C ALA A 185 -0.27 21.63 -3.81
N VAL A 186 0.58 21.71 -4.84
CA VAL A 186 1.32 20.57 -5.40
C VAL A 186 2.81 20.89 -5.44
N CYS A 187 3.64 19.96 -4.98
CA CYS A 187 5.09 20.06 -5.11
C CYS A 187 5.52 19.62 -6.51
N VAL A 188 6.07 20.54 -7.31
CA VAL A 188 6.59 20.23 -8.64
C VAL A 188 8.02 19.71 -8.52
N ILE A 189 8.27 18.51 -9.06
CA ILE A 189 9.60 17.90 -9.18
C ILE A 189 9.96 17.88 -10.65
N GLN A 190 11.12 18.45 -10.97
CA GLN A 190 11.60 18.59 -12.34
C GLN A 190 12.78 17.66 -12.57
N LEU A 191 12.70 16.86 -13.63
CA LEU A 191 13.79 16.01 -14.08
C LEU A 191 14.37 16.56 -15.37
N SER A 192 15.68 16.41 -15.54
CA SER A 192 16.31 16.63 -16.84
C SER A 192 16.16 15.38 -17.70
N ARG A 193 16.10 15.53 -19.02
CA ARG A 193 16.17 14.38 -19.94
C ARG A 193 17.55 13.74 -20.02
N THR A 194 18.60 14.52 -19.80
CA THR A 194 19.99 14.10 -20.06
C THR A 194 20.84 14.06 -18.80
N LYS A 195 20.57 14.93 -17.81
CA LYS A 195 21.39 15.07 -16.60
C LYS A 195 20.98 14.07 -15.50
N ARG A 196 21.14 12.77 -15.75
CA ARG A 196 20.73 11.68 -14.82
C ARG A 196 21.43 11.72 -13.45
N HIS A 197 22.63 12.32 -13.37
CA HIS A 197 23.33 12.51 -12.10
C HIS A 197 22.59 13.45 -11.12
N LEU A 198 21.64 14.27 -11.62
CA LEU A 198 20.81 15.16 -10.80
C LEU A 198 19.53 14.50 -10.30
N ASP A 199 19.15 13.33 -10.83
CA ASP A 199 17.88 12.66 -10.50
C ASP A 199 17.77 12.43 -8.99
N ARG A 200 18.85 11.99 -8.34
CA ARG A 200 18.84 11.71 -6.90
C ARG A 200 18.45 12.94 -6.10
N ALA A 201 19.05 14.09 -6.38
CA ALA A 201 18.75 15.33 -5.69
C ALA A 201 17.30 15.78 -5.95
N ALA A 202 16.86 15.72 -7.21
CA ALA A 202 15.49 16.11 -7.58
C ALA A 202 14.44 15.20 -6.93
N LEU A 203 14.64 13.89 -6.94
CA LEU A 203 13.72 12.90 -6.38
C LEU A 203 13.76 12.86 -4.85
N MET A 204 14.88 13.22 -4.22
CA MET A 204 14.97 13.31 -2.76
C MET A 204 14.00 14.34 -2.17
N VAL A 205 13.68 15.41 -2.93
CA VAL A 205 12.66 16.40 -2.57
C VAL A 205 11.32 15.75 -2.25
N PHE A 206 10.93 14.68 -2.95
CA PHE A 206 9.70 13.94 -2.66
C PHE A 206 9.67 13.49 -1.19
N TRP A 207 10.73 12.82 -0.74
CA TRP A 207 10.79 12.26 0.60
C TRP A 207 10.93 13.32 1.67
N GLU A 208 11.69 14.39 1.43
CA GLU A 208 11.79 15.52 2.36
C GLU A 208 10.42 16.16 2.61
N LYS A 209 9.66 16.41 1.54
CA LYS A 209 8.31 16.99 1.63
C LYS A 209 7.34 16.03 2.29
N LEU A 210 7.36 14.75 1.91
CA LEU A 210 6.48 13.75 2.48
C LEU A 210 6.77 13.52 3.97
N ASP A 211 8.03 13.44 4.37
CA ASP A 211 8.39 13.29 5.79
C ASP A 211 7.96 14.49 6.60
N LYS A 212 8.19 15.71 6.11
CA LYS A 212 7.73 16.92 6.77
C LYS A 212 6.21 16.91 6.92
N TYR A 213 5.48 16.51 5.89
CA TYR A 213 4.03 16.40 5.91
C TYR A 213 3.55 15.36 6.94
N VAL A 214 4.08 14.15 6.87
CA VAL A 214 3.74 13.04 7.77
C VAL A 214 4.10 13.37 9.22
N PHE A 215 5.25 14.00 9.45
CA PHE A 215 5.64 14.52 10.76
C PHE A 215 4.61 15.53 11.26
N ILE A 216 4.27 16.56 10.49
CA ILE A 216 3.27 17.56 10.92
C ILE A 216 1.91 16.91 11.22
N LEU A 217 1.45 15.97 10.39
CA LEU A 217 0.20 15.24 10.64
C LEU A 217 0.24 14.46 11.95
N PHE A 218 1.29 13.68 12.20
CA PHE A 218 1.41 12.91 13.43
C PHE A 218 1.54 13.80 14.66
N TYR A 219 2.35 14.86 14.60
CA TYR A 219 2.57 15.76 15.74
C TYR A 219 1.34 16.61 16.04
N THR A 220 0.65 17.11 15.02
CA THR A 220 -0.58 17.89 15.21
C THR A 220 -1.69 17.02 15.75
N THR A 221 -1.87 15.81 15.19
CA THR A 221 -2.90 14.86 15.64
C THR A 221 -2.63 14.37 17.06
N THR A 222 -1.39 13.98 17.39
CA THR A 222 -1.04 13.54 18.75
C THR A 222 -1.17 14.66 19.77
N LYS A 223 -0.72 15.89 19.45
CA LYS A 223 -0.89 17.06 20.32
C LYS A 223 -2.36 17.43 20.52
N LEU A 224 -3.18 17.36 19.47
CA LEU A 224 -4.62 17.62 19.56
C LEU A 224 -5.34 16.54 20.39
N LEU A 225 -5.04 15.26 20.17
CA LEU A 225 -5.59 14.16 20.96
C LEU A 225 -5.17 14.24 22.42
N PHE A 226 -3.92 14.62 22.70
CA PHE A 226 -3.43 14.83 24.07
C PHE A 226 -4.17 16.01 24.74
N ASN A 227 -4.30 17.14 24.06
CA ASN A 227 -5.05 18.29 24.56
C ASN A 227 -6.55 17.97 24.78
N LEU A 228 -7.17 17.21 23.88
CA LEU A 228 -8.57 16.79 24.03
C LEU A 228 -8.73 15.81 25.20
N SER A 229 -7.79 14.89 25.39
CA SER A 229 -7.76 13.99 26.55
C SER A 229 -7.62 14.77 27.87
N LEU A 230 -6.73 15.77 27.91
CA LEU A 230 -6.58 16.67 29.07
C LEU A 230 -7.85 17.49 29.34
N LEU A 231 -8.47 18.05 28.30
CA LEU A 231 -9.72 18.81 28.42
C LEU A 231 -10.86 17.94 28.94
N ASN A 232 -10.96 16.70 28.47
CA ASN A 232 -11.95 15.73 28.95
C ASN A 232 -11.69 15.32 30.41
N LYS A 233 -10.43 15.15 30.82
CA LYS A 233 -10.06 14.92 32.23
C LYS A 233 -10.43 16.12 33.11
N PHE A 234 -10.19 17.34 32.64
CA PHE A 234 -10.52 18.57 33.36
C PHE A 234 -12.04 18.76 33.50
N ARG A 235 -12.80 18.55 32.43
CA ARG A 235 -14.28 18.53 32.48
C ARG A 235 -14.82 17.50 33.46
N LYS A 236 -14.24 16.29 33.48
CA LYS A 236 -14.67 15.22 34.40
C LYS A 236 -14.36 15.57 35.86
N SER A 237 -13.19 16.16 36.15
CA SER A 237 -12.87 16.64 37.51
C SER A 237 -13.80 17.76 37.96
N ASN A 238 -14.08 18.76 37.12
CA ASN A 238 -15.01 19.83 37.47
C ASN A 238 -16.44 19.32 37.68
N SER A 239 -16.90 18.35 36.87
CA SER A 239 -18.21 17.72 37.07
C SER A 239 -18.31 16.98 38.40
N ILE A 240 -17.23 16.33 38.86
CA ILE A 240 -17.18 15.63 40.15
C ILE A 240 -17.21 16.66 41.30
N PHE A 241 -16.43 17.74 41.20
CA PHE A 241 -16.42 18.81 42.21
C PHE A 241 -17.78 19.49 42.37
N VAL A 242 -18.49 19.75 41.27
CA VAL A 242 -19.84 20.35 41.30
C VAL A 242 -20.87 19.39 41.89
N ALA A 243 -20.76 18.08 41.63
CA ALA A 243 -21.64 17.07 42.21
C ALA A 243 -21.42 16.93 43.73
N GLU A 244 -20.17 16.98 44.19
CA GLU A 244 -19.81 16.91 45.61
C GLU A 244 -20.28 18.17 46.38
N ALA A 245 -20.15 19.35 45.75
CA ALA A 245 -20.61 20.62 46.31
C ALA A 245 -22.14 20.68 46.45
N ASN A 246 -22.89 20.10 45.51
CA ASN A 246 -24.35 20.02 45.60
C ASN A 246 -24.82 19.02 46.67
N LYS A 247 -24.13 17.89 46.88
CA LYS A 247 -24.45 16.96 47.98
C LYS A 247 -24.31 17.60 49.36
N LYS A 248 -23.34 18.49 49.56
CA LYS A 248 -23.14 19.19 50.84
C LYS A 248 -24.19 20.28 51.13
N LYS A 249 -24.92 20.77 50.12
CA LYS A 249 -26.00 21.75 50.31
C LYS A 249 -27.30 21.17 50.86
N TYR A 250 -27.47 19.84 50.85
CA TYR A 250 -28.69 19.16 51.34
C TYR A 250 -28.48 18.38 52.65
N LEU A 251 -27.35 18.59 53.34
CA LEU A 251 -26.99 17.81 54.52
C LEU A 251 -27.03 18.58 55.86
N PHE A 252 -27.60 19.78 55.89
CA PHE A 252 -27.85 20.50 57.15
C PHE A 252 -29.34 20.87 57.23
N PRO A 253 -30.08 20.35 58.24
CA PRO A 253 -31.42 20.82 58.58
C PRO A 253 -31.40 22.21 59.23
#